data_AF-A0A4T0VKS5-F1
#
_entry.id   AF-A0A4T0VKS5-F1
#
_cell.length_a   1.000
_cell.length_b   1.000
_cell.length_c   1.000
_cell.angle_alpha   90.00
_cell.angle_beta   90.00
_cell.angle_gamma   90.00
#
_symmetry.space_group_name_H-M   'P 1'
#
loop_
_entity.id
_entity.type
_entity.pdbx_description
1 polymer ?
#
loop_
_entity_poly.entity_id
_entity_poly.type
_entity_poly.pdbx_seq_one_letter_code
_entity_poly.pdbx_strand_id
1 'polypeptide(L)'
;MSGANSWLTKQRKSDLIELAELTGLTGYENQRKSDLEVTLDEYLAENAAQFSHNPKLAPYYNTRAKAAGSPVKREAPLTDLVRSSTRRRATRIIEEIRPEPEAESSSPSPEPALSTALATRTPARNLSLASRIPLPATPADVADAVDRHTVAVRERVTELYDQSGIQEGTQVVRSSLSTVTSVLFTVAAFEAWNLRAEVLPLRYAFTIPAIPALGTNFYPVHVPDAFLFVTSSFWSPVILWTLTSVLIPSLFGYFYNLSAASHPQPRGRRSSTVEYNVDPLVFSIVKALISFVVYGQKATFGGWINENSIDRINGALYGEWKGILTGAAITGLVSLYDAVLKK
;
A
#
# COMPACT_ATOMS: atom_id res chain seq x y z
N MET A 1 17.18 -7.25 29.67
CA MET A 1 16.12 -6.46 30.33
C MET A 1 14.81 -7.16 30.00
N SER A 2 14.28 -7.95 30.92
CA SER A 2 12.96 -8.58 30.79
C SER A 2 11.91 -7.47 30.74
N GLY A 3 11.18 -7.38 29.64
CA GLY A 3 10.08 -6.43 29.51
C GLY A 3 8.91 -6.87 30.38
N ALA A 4 8.30 -5.92 31.11
CA ALA A 4 7.11 -6.18 31.90
C ALA A 4 5.94 -6.65 31.01
N ASN A 5 5.09 -7.51 31.55
CA ASN A 5 3.90 -8.02 30.86
C ASN A 5 2.99 -6.89 30.34
N SER A 6 2.53 -7.04 29.09
CA SER A 6 1.66 -6.07 28.39
C SER A 6 0.35 -5.72 29.09
N TRP A 7 -0.11 -6.54 30.05
CA TRP A 7 -1.27 -6.21 30.87
C TRP A 7 -0.92 -5.20 31.97
N LEU A 8 0.25 -5.33 32.61
CA LEU A 8 0.71 -4.41 33.66
C LEU A 8 1.01 -3.02 33.11
N THR A 9 1.60 -2.95 31.91
CA THR A 9 1.94 -1.67 31.26
C THR A 9 0.71 -0.81 30.93
N LYS A 10 -0.46 -1.44 30.73
CA LYS A 10 -1.73 -0.78 30.44
C LYS A 10 -2.41 -0.20 31.69
N GLN A 11 -2.05 -0.65 32.88
CA GLN A 11 -2.68 -0.19 34.11
C GLN A 11 -2.18 1.20 34.52
N ARG A 12 -3.03 1.94 35.26
CA ARG A 12 -2.62 3.22 35.86
C ARG A 12 -1.74 2.95 37.07
N LYS A 13 -0.93 3.94 37.47
CA LYS A 13 -0.05 3.81 38.64
C LYS A 13 -0.84 3.52 39.93
N SER A 14 -2.05 4.08 40.07
CA SER A 14 -2.98 3.78 41.18
C SER A 14 -3.30 2.30 41.27
N ASP A 15 -3.66 1.70 40.13
CA ASP A 15 -4.14 0.31 40.06
C ASP A 15 -2.97 -0.65 40.32
N LEU A 16 -1.76 -0.28 39.89
CA LEU A 16 -0.53 -1.01 40.20
C LEU A 16 -0.19 -0.98 41.70
N ILE A 17 -0.47 0.13 42.39
CA ILE A 17 -0.30 0.24 43.84
C ILE A 17 -1.34 -0.62 44.58
N GLU A 18 -2.60 -0.59 44.16
CA GLU A 18 -3.63 -1.48 44.72
C GLU A 18 -3.28 -2.96 44.53
N LEU A 19 -2.70 -3.33 43.39
CA LEU A 19 -2.22 -4.70 43.14
C LEU A 19 -1.00 -5.05 44.01
N ALA A 20 -0.10 -4.11 44.25
CA ALA A 20 1.03 -4.30 45.16
C ALA A 20 0.55 -4.52 46.61
N GLU A 21 -0.44 -3.75 47.06
CA GLU A 21 -1.08 -3.92 48.37
C GLU A 21 -1.79 -5.27 48.50
N LEU A 22 -2.54 -5.68 47.47
CA LEU A 22 -3.24 -6.97 47.45
C LEU A 22 -2.30 -8.18 47.43
N THR A 23 -1.11 -8.02 46.84
CA THR A 23 -0.10 -9.09 46.75
C THR A 23 0.90 -9.06 47.91
N GLY A 24 0.82 -8.03 48.77
CA GLY A 24 1.73 -7.85 49.90
C GLY A 24 3.16 -7.51 49.49
N LEU A 25 3.37 -6.94 48.30
CA LEU A 25 4.69 -6.53 47.84
C LEU A 25 5.19 -5.38 48.74
N THR A 26 6.38 -5.51 49.31
CA THR A 26 7.00 -4.43 50.11
C THR A 26 7.96 -3.60 49.26
N GLY A 27 7.96 -2.27 49.42
CA GLY A 27 8.93 -1.38 48.76
C GLY A 27 8.49 -0.76 47.42
N TYR A 28 7.18 -0.72 47.14
CA TYR A 28 6.62 -0.12 45.90
C TYR A 28 6.44 1.41 45.97
N GLU A 29 6.41 2.01 47.16
CA GLU A 29 6.01 3.42 47.34
C GLU A 29 6.93 4.43 46.63
N ASN A 30 8.24 4.15 46.56
CA ASN A 30 9.23 5.03 45.95
C ASN A 30 9.57 4.68 44.49
N GLN A 31 8.91 3.67 43.90
CA GLN A 31 9.25 3.20 42.56
C GLN A 31 8.58 4.03 41.46
N ARG A 32 9.31 4.21 40.35
CA ARG A 32 8.76 4.75 39.10
C ARG A 32 7.80 3.72 38.51
N LYS A 33 6.85 4.17 37.69
CA LYS A 33 5.82 3.28 37.10
C LYS A 33 6.46 2.10 36.35
N SER A 34 7.49 2.37 35.56
CA SER A 34 8.25 1.35 34.81
C SER A 34 8.86 0.29 35.71
N ASP A 35 9.39 0.71 36.86
CA ASP A 35 10.12 -0.17 37.77
C ASP A 35 9.12 -1.02 38.57
N LEU A 36 7.99 -0.42 38.97
CA LEU A 36 6.87 -1.12 39.61
C LEU A 36 6.27 -2.19 38.68
N GLU A 37 6.13 -1.90 37.39
CA GLU A 37 5.66 -2.89 36.40
C GLU A 37 6.57 -4.12 36.33
N VAL A 38 7.89 -3.92 36.38
CA VAL A 38 8.88 -5.01 36.31
C VAL A 38 8.94 -5.80 37.62
N THR A 39 9.00 -5.11 38.77
CA THR A 39 9.08 -5.76 40.09
C THR A 39 7.81 -6.55 40.40
N LEU A 40 6.64 -6.03 40.03
CA LEU A 40 5.37 -6.72 40.18
C LEU A 40 5.26 -7.94 39.23
N ASP A 41 5.80 -7.84 38.01
CA ASP A 41 5.80 -8.97 37.06
C ASP A 41 6.70 -10.13 37.53
N GLU A 42 7.85 -9.81 38.13
CA GLU A 42 8.78 -10.77 38.74
C GLU A 42 8.15 -11.42 39.97
N TYR A 43 7.58 -10.62 40.87
CA TYR A 43 6.94 -11.14 42.09
C TYR A 43 5.71 -12.03 41.79
N LEU A 44 4.89 -11.65 40.80
CA LEU A 44 3.75 -12.45 40.33
C LEU A 44 4.18 -13.70 39.56
N ALA A 45 5.39 -13.71 38.99
CA ALA A 45 6.01 -14.90 38.39
C ALA A 45 6.35 -15.94 39.45
N GLU A 46 7.07 -15.49 40.49
CA GLU A 46 7.60 -16.34 41.56
C GLU A 46 6.46 -16.95 42.39
N ASN A 47 5.41 -16.17 42.62
CA ASN A 47 4.27 -16.57 43.46
C ASN A 47 3.03 -17.01 42.65
N ALA A 48 3.23 -17.49 41.42
CA ALA A 48 2.14 -17.84 40.51
C ALA A 48 1.16 -18.87 41.09
N ALA A 49 1.64 -19.82 41.91
CA ALA A 49 0.79 -20.84 42.53
C ALA A 49 -0.23 -20.23 43.51
N GLN A 50 0.14 -19.20 44.27
CA GLN A 50 -0.70 -18.59 45.30
C GLN A 50 -1.71 -17.61 44.70
N PHE A 51 -1.28 -16.84 43.69
CA PHE A 51 -2.08 -15.75 43.13
C PHE A 51 -2.92 -16.13 41.91
N SER A 52 -2.73 -17.32 41.34
CA SER A 52 -3.55 -17.80 40.21
C SER A 52 -5.04 -17.92 40.54
N HIS A 53 -5.40 -18.08 41.82
CA HIS A 53 -6.79 -18.25 42.28
C HIS A 53 -7.51 -16.90 42.50
N ASN A 54 -6.80 -15.78 42.46
CA ASN A 54 -7.39 -14.47 42.72
C ASN A 54 -8.04 -13.89 41.44
N PRO A 55 -9.35 -13.57 41.44
CA PRO A 55 -10.05 -13.10 40.26
C PRO A 55 -9.51 -11.77 39.70
N LYS A 56 -8.93 -10.90 40.54
CA LYS A 56 -8.32 -9.63 40.08
C LYS A 56 -7.05 -9.86 39.24
N LEU A 57 -6.36 -10.98 39.43
CA LEU A 57 -5.10 -11.33 38.74
C LEU A 57 -5.30 -12.34 37.60
N ALA A 58 -6.50 -12.90 37.42
CA ALA A 58 -6.86 -13.74 36.29
C ALA A 58 -6.48 -13.15 34.89
N PRO A 59 -6.76 -11.86 34.58
CA PRO A 59 -6.39 -11.30 33.28
C PRO A 59 -4.87 -11.19 33.06
N TYR A 60 -4.10 -11.02 34.13
CA TYR A 60 -2.63 -11.03 34.09
C TYR A 60 -2.12 -12.42 33.68
N TYR A 61 -2.56 -13.48 34.36
CA TYR A 61 -2.14 -14.86 34.07
C TYR A 61 -2.60 -15.34 32.69
N ASN A 62 -3.78 -14.93 32.22
CA ASN A 62 -4.24 -15.21 30.86
C ASN A 62 -3.36 -14.55 29.80
N THR A 63 -2.91 -13.32 30.04
CA THR A 63 -2.01 -12.61 29.11
C THR A 63 -0.62 -13.22 29.12
N ARG A 64 -0.14 -13.65 30.29
CA ARG A 64 1.13 -14.36 30.45
C ARG A 64 1.12 -15.72 29.76
N ALA A 65 0.04 -16.49 29.90
CA ALA A 65 -0.12 -17.78 29.22
C ALA A 65 -0.12 -17.63 27.69
N LYS A 66 -0.71 -16.54 27.17
CA LYS A 66 -0.65 -16.19 25.74
C LYS A 66 0.74 -15.77 25.28
N ALA A 67 1.48 -15.03 26.12
CA ALA A 67 2.85 -14.60 25.80
C ALA A 67 3.88 -15.75 25.91
N ALA A 68 3.65 -16.72 26.79
CA ALA A 68 4.49 -17.92 26.95
C ALA A 68 4.17 -19.04 25.93
N GLY A 69 3.11 -18.89 25.13
CA GLY A 69 2.62 -19.91 24.22
C GLY A 69 3.21 -19.82 22.81
N SER A 70 4.32 -20.52 22.58
CA SER A 70 4.47 -21.26 21.31
C SER A 70 3.41 -22.38 21.30
N PRO A 71 2.71 -22.65 20.18
CA PRO A 71 1.56 -23.53 20.14
C PRO A 71 1.97 -25.01 20.28
N VAL A 72 2.31 -25.43 21.49
CA VAL A 72 2.46 -26.84 21.84
C VAL A 72 1.30 -27.24 22.73
N LYS A 73 0.29 -27.82 22.06
CA LYS A 73 -0.61 -28.88 22.51
C LYS A 73 -0.59 -29.14 24.03
N ARG A 74 -1.43 -28.42 24.77
CA ARG A 74 -1.86 -28.84 26.11
C ARG A 74 -3.24 -29.48 25.98
N GLU A 75 -3.28 -30.78 26.28
CA GLU A 75 -4.47 -31.61 26.29
C GLU A 75 -5.51 -31.06 27.28
N ALA A 76 -6.75 -31.00 26.83
CA ALA A 76 -7.90 -30.58 27.62
C ALA A 76 -8.33 -31.68 28.60
N PRO A 77 -8.88 -31.31 29.77
CA PRO A 77 -9.96 -32.06 30.36
C PRO A 77 -11.30 -31.35 30.12
N LEU A 78 -12.26 -32.17 29.72
CA LEU A 78 -13.66 -31.88 29.49
C LEU A 78 -14.34 -31.42 30.79
N THR A 79 -15.05 -30.29 30.74
CA THR A 79 -16.38 -30.14 31.37
C THR A 79 -17.10 -28.95 30.75
N ASP A 80 -18.30 -29.23 30.24
CA ASP A 80 -19.32 -28.28 29.81
C ASP A 80 -19.64 -27.21 30.86
N LEU A 81 -20.04 -26.02 30.40
CA LEU A 81 -21.38 -25.44 30.63
C LEU A 81 -21.45 -23.96 30.16
N VAL A 82 -22.29 -23.74 29.14
CA VAL A 82 -23.29 -22.66 29.04
C VAL A 82 -22.85 -21.18 28.81
N ARG A 83 -23.20 -20.75 27.58
CA ARG A 83 -23.75 -19.46 27.10
C ARG A 83 -22.97 -18.14 27.25
N SER A 84 -22.94 -17.46 26.09
CA SER A 84 -23.42 -16.07 25.84
C SER A 84 -22.35 -15.23 25.14
N SER A 85 -22.57 -14.40 24.14
CA SER A 85 -23.63 -14.17 23.15
C SER A 85 -23.01 -13.24 22.08
N THR A 86 -23.62 -13.17 20.89
CA THR A 86 -23.69 -11.97 20.02
C THR A 86 -22.35 -11.49 19.42
N ARG A 87 -22.13 -11.47 18.10
CA ARG A 87 -22.86 -10.65 17.12
C ARG A 87 -22.41 -11.01 15.69
N ARG A 88 -23.35 -11.45 14.84
CA ARG A 88 -23.18 -11.55 13.38
C ARG A 88 -23.09 -10.15 12.78
N ARG A 89 -22.12 -9.89 11.89
CA ARG A 89 -22.25 -8.90 10.80
C ARG A 89 -21.16 -9.08 9.73
N ALA A 90 -21.51 -9.67 8.59
CA ALA A 90 -20.93 -9.44 7.27
C ALA A 90 -21.79 -10.20 6.25
N THR A 91 -22.18 -9.73 5.08
CA THR A 91 -22.26 -8.40 4.44
C THR A 91 -23.17 -8.64 3.24
N ARG A 92 -24.22 -7.82 3.05
CA ARG A 92 -25.04 -7.81 1.83
C ARG A 92 -24.15 -7.34 0.67
N ILE A 93 -24.01 -8.15 -0.37
CA ILE A 93 -23.53 -7.70 -1.68
C ILE A 93 -24.76 -7.24 -2.46
N ILE A 94 -24.68 -6.00 -2.92
CA ILE A 94 -25.68 -5.28 -3.70
C ILE A 94 -25.46 -5.69 -5.16
N GLU A 95 -26.45 -6.36 -5.74
CA GLU A 95 -26.54 -6.56 -7.19
C GLU A 95 -27.50 -5.53 -7.79
N GLU A 96 -27.18 -5.21 -9.03
CA GLU A 96 -27.40 -3.98 -9.75
C GLU A 96 -28.82 -3.83 -10.30
N ILE A 97 -29.19 -2.56 -10.45
CA ILE A 97 -30.46 -2.03 -10.92
C ILE A 97 -30.59 -2.22 -12.43
N ARG A 98 -31.64 -2.92 -12.89
CA ARG A 98 -32.44 -2.55 -14.07
C ARG A 98 -33.79 -3.27 -14.04
N PRO A 99 -34.91 -2.53 -14.13
CA PRO A 99 -35.83 -2.86 -15.22
C PRO A 99 -36.63 -1.65 -15.75
N GLU A 100 -37.01 -1.72 -17.02
CA GLU A 100 -38.25 -1.18 -17.61
C GLU A 100 -38.43 -1.85 -18.99
N PRO A 101 -39.63 -1.85 -19.58
CA PRO A 101 -40.96 -1.89 -18.99
C PRO A 101 -41.87 -2.90 -19.73
N GLU A 102 -42.96 -3.40 -19.13
CA GLU A 102 -44.06 -3.95 -19.93
C GLU A 102 -45.41 -3.93 -19.19
N ALA A 103 -46.34 -3.22 -19.82
CA ALA A 103 -47.79 -3.38 -19.97
C ALA A 103 -48.64 -4.05 -18.86
N GLU A 104 -49.52 -3.21 -18.30
CA GLU A 104 -50.99 -3.32 -18.29
C GLU A 104 -51.68 -4.69 -18.22
N SER A 105 -52.60 -4.75 -17.24
CA SER A 105 -54.02 -5.17 -17.35
C SER A 105 -54.47 -6.51 -16.73
N SER A 106 -55.38 -6.34 -15.76
CA SER A 106 -56.60 -7.12 -15.45
C SER A 106 -56.50 -8.58 -14.98
N SER A 107 -56.69 -8.75 -13.65
CA SER A 107 -57.75 -9.52 -12.94
C SER A 107 -58.35 -10.81 -13.54
N PRO A 108 -58.98 -11.70 -12.74
CA PRO A 108 -58.61 -12.28 -11.43
C PRO A 108 -58.76 -13.83 -11.37
N SER A 109 -58.27 -14.46 -10.28
CA SER A 109 -58.64 -15.73 -9.56
C SER A 109 -59.53 -16.84 -10.18
N PRO A 110 -59.57 -18.07 -9.63
CA PRO A 110 -58.61 -18.83 -8.80
C PRO A 110 -58.40 -20.31 -9.23
N GLU A 111 -57.45 -20.99 -8.59
CA GLU A 111 -57.27 -22.45 -8.50
C GLU A 111 -58.50 -23.15 -7.81
N PRO A 112 -58.54 -24.48 -7.48
CA PRO A 112 -57.55 -25.56 -7.65
C PRO A 112 -58.14 -26.94 -8.05
N ALA A 113 -57.29 -27.93 -8.37
CA ALA A 113 -57.50 -29.32 -7.93
C ALA A 113 -56.28 -30.21 -8.22
N LEU A 114 -55.84 -30.89 -7.16
CA LEU A 114 -54.87 -31.96 -7.07
C LEU A 114 -55.28 -33.21 -7.88
N SER A 115 -54.31 -34.02 -8.30
CA SER A 115 -54.32 -35.52 -8.32
C SER A 115 -53.04 -36.05 -9.00
N THR A 116 -52.07 -36.61 -8.27
CA THR A 116 -51.86 -38.07 -8.06
C THR A 116 -51.63 -38.90 -9.33
N ALA A 117 -50.42 -39.47 -9.48
CA ALA A 117 -50.14 -40.89 -9.79
C ALA A 117 -48.64 -41.02 -10.11
N LEU A 118 -47.81 -41.71 -9.31
CA LEU A 118 -47.67 -43.16 -9.13
C LEU A 118 -46.91 -43.85 -10.27
N ALA A 119 -45.95 -44.69 -9.86
CA ALA A 119 -45.34 -45.81 -10.59
C ALA A 119 -44.21 -45.42 -11.59
N THR A 120 -43.06 -46.11 -11.68
CA THR A 120 -42.67 -47.45 -11.26
C THR A 120 -41.15 -47.53 -11.18
N ARG A 121 -40.64 -48.14 -10.10
CA ARG A 121 -39.27 -48.66 -9.97
C ARG A 121 -39.08 -49.87 -10.89
N THR A 122 -37.95 -49.94 -11.60
CA THR A 122 -37.31 -51.21 -11.98
C THR A 122 -35.84 -51.16 -11.57
N PRO A 123 -35.31 -52.18 -10.85
CA PRO A 123 -33.92 -52.20 -10.44
C PRO A 123 -33.08 -53.00 -11.46
N ALA A 124 -31.99 -52.42 -11.94
CA ALA A 124 -30.96 -53.17 -12.67
C ALA A 124 -29.57 -52.66 -12.29
N ARG A 125 -29.17 -53.02 -11.07
CA ARG A 125 -27.78 -53.23 -10.69
C ARG A 125 -27.18 -54.17 -11.74
N ASN A 126 -26.22 -53.68 -12.54
CA ASN A 126 -25.14 -54.40 -13.28
C ASN A 126 -24.53 -53.59 -14.45
N LEU A 127 -24.62 -52.25 -14.50
CA LEU A 127 -23.89 -51.44 -15.50
C LEU A 127 -22.46 -51.02 -15.08
N SER A 128 -21.95 -51.49 -13.94
CA SER A 128 -20.58 -51.18 -13.49
C SER A 128 -19.47 -51.96 -14.23
N LEU A 129 -19.84 -52.92 -15.09
CA LEU A 129 -18.90 -53.66 -15.94
C LEU A 129 -18.78 -53.05 -17.34
N ALA A 130 -19.82 -52.32 -17.80
CA ALA A 130 -19.78 -51.56 -19.06
C ALA A 130 -18.87 -50.32 -18.98
N SER A 131 -18.58 -49.81 -17.78
CA SER A 131 -17.63 -48.72 -17.57
C SER A 131 -16.15 -49.13 -17.63
N ARG A 132 -15.86 -50.43 -17.81
CA ARG A 132 -14.49 -50.98 -17.90
C ARG A 132 -14.07 -51.36 -19.32
N ILE A 133 -14.97 -51.21 -20.29
CA ILE A 133 -14.67 -51.41 -21.71
C ILE A 133 -14.43 -50.02 -22.30
N PRO A 134 -13.24 -49.72 -22.84
CA PRO A 134 -12.98 -48.46 -23.52
C PRO A 134 -13.81 -48.43 -24.80
N LEU A 135 -15.01 -47.87 -24.71
CA LEU A 135 -15.81 -47.54 -25.89
C LEU A 135 -15.08 -46.40 -26.63
N PRO A 136 -15.12 -46.39 -27.98
CA PRO A 136 -14.57 -45.29 -28.74
C PRO A 136 -15.28 -44.00 -28.31
N ALA A 137 -14.50 -42.96 -28.03
CA ALA A 137 -15.03 -41.70 -27.51
C ALA A 137 -16.15 -41.19 -28.44
N THR A 138 -17.34 -41.03 -27.87
CA THR A 138 -18.44 -40.43 -28.63
C THR A 138 -18.17 -38.93 -28.82
N PRO A 139 -18.69 -38.29 -29.88
CA PRO A 139 -18.48 -36.85 -30.10
C PRO A 139 -18.91 -35.98 -28.90
N ALA A 140 -19.92 -36.44 -28.15
CA ALA A 140 -20.36 -35.79 -26.91
C ALA A 140 -19.32 -35.94 -25.78
N ASP A 141 -18.69 -37.12 -25.62
CA ASP A 141 -17.66 -37.32 -24.60
C ASP A 141 -16.40 -36.48 -24.86
N VAL A 142 -16.07 -36.24 -26.14
CA VAL A 142 -14.94 -35.36 -26.51
C VAL A 142 -15.26 -33.90 -26.22
N ALA A 143 -16.49 -33.44 -26.53
CA ALA A 143 -16.93 -32.09 -26.17
C ALA A 143 -16.90 -31.88 -24.65
N ASP A 144 -17.42 -32.84 -23.90
CA ASP A 144 -17.39 -32.87 -22.44
C ASP A 144 -15.96 -32.88 -21.87
N ALA A 145 -15.03 -33.61 -22.51
CA ALA A 145 -13.63 -33.60 -22.12
C ALA A 145 -12.97 -32.24 -22.41
N VAL A 146 -13.24 -31.66 -23.58
CA VAL A 146 -12.74 -30.34 -23.96
C VAL A 146 -13.29 -29.25 -23.05
N ASP A 147 -14.57 -29.32 -22.68
CA ASP A 147 -15.19 -28.37 -21.75
C ASP A 147 -14.55 -28.49 -20.36
N ARG A 148 -14.29 -29.70 -19.87
CA ARG A 148 -13.56 -29.90 -18.61
C ARG A 148 -12.13 -29.36 -18.67
N HIS A 149 -11.44 -29.54 -19.79
CA HIS A 149 -10.11 -28.98 -19.99
C HIS A 149 -10.13 -27.46 -20.12
N THR A 150 -11.16 -26.89 -20.76
CA THR A 150 -11.32 -25.45 -20.92
C THR A 150 -11.63 -24.78 -19.59
N VAL A 151 -12.49 -25.41 -18.77
CA VAL A 151 -12.77 -24.96 -17.40
C VAL A 151 -11.51 -25.06 -16.55
N ALA A 152 -10.76 -26.17 -16.60
CA ALA A 152 -9.53 -26.32 -15.84
C ALA A 152 -8.43 -25.32 -16.27
N VAL A 153 -8.29 -25.05 -17.57
CA VAL A 153 -7.34 -24.04 -18.07
C VAL A 153 -7.78 -22.64 -17.63
N ARG A 154 -9.07 -22.33 -17.69
CA ARG A 154 -9.60 -21.05 -17.21
C ARG A 154 -9.36 -20.87 -15.72
N GLU A 155 -9.60 -21.90 -14.91
CA GLU A 155 -9.34 -21.89 -13.47
C GLU A 155 -7.86 -21.68 -13.17
N ARG A 156 -6.95 -22.32 -13.92
CA ARG A 156 -5.50 -22.11 -13.78
C ARG A 156 -5.06 -20.72 -14.20
N VAL A 157 -5.65 -20.16 -15.25
CA VAL A 157 -5.37 -18.78 -15.68
C VAL A 157 -5.88 -17.79 -14.63
N THR A 158 -7.06 -18.00 -14.04
CA THR A 158 -7.56 -17.15 -12.95
C THR A 158 -6.71 -17.31 -11.69
N GLU A 159 -6.29 -18.52 -11.34
CA GLU A 159 -5.40 -18.78 -10.19
C GLU A 159 -4.04 -18.10 -10.40
N LEU A 160 -3.45 -18.19 -11.60
CA LEU A 160 -2.21 -17.50 -11.92
C LEU A 160 -2.38 -15.98 -11.96
N TYR A 161 -3.54 -15.47 -12.39
CA TYR A 161 -3.84 -14.04 -12.37
C TYR A 161 -4.02 -13.52 -10.94
N ASP A 162 -4.73 -14.24 -10.08
CA ASP A 162 -4.88 -13.89 -8.66
C ASP A 162 -3.54 -14.03 -7.92
N GLN A 163 -2.76 -15.07 -8.21
CA GLN A 163 -1.43 -15.29 -7.66
C GLN A 163 -0.40 -14.27 -8.19
N SER A 164 -0.58 -13.75 -9.41
CA SER A 164 0.33 -12.76 -9.98
C SER A 164 0.33 -11.44 -9.20
N GLY A 165 -0.67 -11.22 -8.35
CA GLY A 165 -0.76 -10.04 -7.49
C GLY A 165 -0.79 -8.74 -8.30
N ILE A 166 -1.08 -8.78 -9.60
CA ILE A 166 -1.09 -7.60 -10.47
C ILE A 166 -2.12 -6.59 -9.97
N GLN A 167 -3.26 -7.06 -9.45
CA GLN A 167 -4.26 -6.19 -8.86
C GLN A 167 -3.78 -5.56 -7.54
N GLU A 168 -3.06 -6.30 -6.70
CA GLU A 168 -2.49 -5.74 -5.47
C GLU A 168 -1.35 -4.76 -5.79
N GLY A 169 -0.47 -5.11 -6.74
CA GLY A 169 0.60 -4.26 -7.24
C GLY A 169 0.07 -2.97 -7.87
N THR A 170 -1.01 -3.03 -8.66
CA THR A 170 -1.64 -1.83 -9.23
C THR A 170 -2.29 -0.96 -8.15
N GLN A 171 -2.89 -1.53 -7.11
CA GLN A 171 -3.42 -0.74 -5.98
C GLN A 171 -2.30 -0.13 -5.13
N VAL A 172 -1.18 -0.82 -4.94
CA VAL A 172 0.02 -0.29 -4.28
C VAL A 172 0.63 0.84 -5.10
N VAL A 173 0.75 0.67 -6.42
CA VAL A 173 1.22 1.73 -7.32
C VAL A 173 0.25 2.89 -7.33
N ARG A 174 -1.06 2.65 -7.40
CA ARG A 174 -2.07 3.71 -7.36
C ARG A 174 -2.01 4.49 -6.05
N SER A 175 -1.97 3.81 -4.92
CA SER A 175 -1.87 4.46 -3.61
C SER A 175 -0.55 5.23 -3.46
N SER A 176 0.57 4.68 -3.94
CA SER A 176 1.85 5.38 -3.98
C SER A 176 1.82 6.62 -4.89
N LEU A 177 1.28 6.49 -6.10
CA LEU A 177 1.14 7.58 -7.08
C LEU A 177 0.15 8.66 -6.63
N SER A 178 -0.84 8.31 -5.82
CA SER A 178 -1.84 9.24 -5.29
C SER A 178 -1.32 10.14 -4.16
N THR A 179 -0.03 10.07 -3.83
CA THR A 179 0.60 10.93 -2.84
C THR A 179 1.10 12.24 -3.47
N VAL A 180 0.99 13.35 -2.74
CA VAL A 180 1.52 14.66 -3.19
C VAL A 180 3.02 14.59 -3.54
N THR A 181 3.80 13.85 -2.76
CA THR A 181 5.24 13.62 -3.03
C THR A 181 5.48 12.86 -4.32
N SER A 182 4.57 11.95 -4.71
CA SER A 182 4.67 11.27 -6.00
C SER A 182 4.37 12.22 -7.15
N VAL A 183 3.37 13.11 -7.02
CA VAL A 183 3.11 14.12 -8.05
C VAL A 183 4.31 15.05 -8.22
N LEU A 184 4.89 15.53 -7.12
CA LEU A 184 6.15 16.30 -7.11
C LEU A 184 7.28 15.56 -7.84
N PHE A 185 7.46 14.27 -7.52
CA PHE A 185 8.47 13.43 -8.17
C PHE A 185 8.20 13.25 -9.67
N THR A 186 6.96 13.03 -10.09
CA THR A 186 6.63 12.87 -11.52
C THR A 186 6.91 14.14 -12.33
N VAL A 187 6.62 15.32 -11.77
CA VAL A 187 6.93 16.61 -12.41
C VAL A 187 8.45 16.81 -12.49
N ALA A 188 9.18 16.54 -11.41
CA ALA A 188 10.64 16.62 -11.41
C ALA A 188 11.28 15.60 -12.36
N ALA A 189 10.76 14.38 -12.45
CA ALA A 189 11.20 13.35 -13.37
C ALA A 189 10.93 13.73 -14.83
N PHE A 190 9.79 14.37 -15.11
CA PHE A 190 9.49 14.90 -16.44
C PHE A 190 10.46 16.01 -16.84
N GLU A 191 10.77 16.95 -15.94
CA GLU A 191 11.80 17.98 -16.19
C GLU A 191 13.18 17.35 -16.45
N ALA A 192 13.61 16.39 -15.61
CA ALA A 192 14.87 15.68 -15.78
C ALA A 192 14.93 14.88 -17.10
N TRP A 193 13.81 14.30 -17.51
CA TRP A 193 13.70 13.54 -18.76
C TRP A 193 13.85 14.44 -19.99
N ASN A 194 13.40 15.69 -19.93
CA ASN A 194 13.65 16.65 -21.00
C ASN A 194 15.10 17.14 -20.97
N LEU A 195 15.64 17.39 -19.78
CA LEU A 195 17.04 17.82 -19.61
C LEU A 195 18.04 16.79 -20.19
N ARG A 196 17.75 15.49 -20.12
CA ARG A 196 18.65 14.44 -20.63
C ARG A 196 18.97 14.60 -22.12
N ALA A 197 18.04 15.13 -22.92
CA ALA A 197 18.19 15.19 -24.37
C ALA A 197 19.28 16.20 -24.78
N GLU A 198 19.43 17.24 -23.97
CA GLU A 198 20.46 18.27 -24.13
C GLU A 198 21.81 17.83 -23.52
N VAL A 199 21.77 17.21 -22.34
CA VAL A 199 22.98 16.85 -21.61
C VAL A 199 23.66 15.60 -22.20
N LEU A 200 22.88 14.69 -22.81
CA LEU A 200 23.36 13.46 -23.45
C LEU A 200 22.86 13.37 -24.90
N PRO A 201 23.46 14.14 -25.83
CA PRO A 201 23.10 14.04 -27.24
C PRO A 201 23.43 12.63 -27.76
N LEU A 202 22.48 12.07 -28.52
CA LEU A 202 22.64 10.78 -29.18
C LEU A 202 23.64 10.90 -30.33
N ARG A 203 24.81 10.27 -30.18
CA ARG A 203 25.84 10.23 -31.23
C ARG A 203 25.73 8.94 -32.03
N TYR A 204 26.05 9.04 -33.32
CA TYR A 204 26.13 7.88 -34.19
C TYR A 204 27.28 6.95 -33.73
N ALA A 205 26.97 5.70 -33.43
CA ALA A 205 27.99 4.72 -33.02
C ALA A 205 28.39 3.80 -34.17
N PHE A 206 27.44 3.04 -34.69
CA PHE A 206 27.67 2.11 -35.78
C PHE A 206 26.37 1.82 -36.52
N THR A 207 26.48 1.39 -37.76
CA THR A 207 25.36 0.84 -38.53
C THR A 207 25.33 -0.67 -38.39
N ILE A 208 24.16 -1.22 -38.11
CA ILE A 208 23.94 -2.65 -38.25
C ILE A 208 23.86 -2.90 -39.77
N PRO A 209 24.76 -3.73 -40.35
CA PRO A 209 24.74 -4.01 -41.77
C PRO A 209 23.44 -4.72 -42.13
N ALA A 210 22.88 -4.40 -43.30
CA ALA A 210 21.76 -5.13 -43.85
C ALA A 210 22.18 -6.60 -44.06
N ILE A 211 21.36 -7.54 -43.59
CA ILE A 211 21.54 -8.96 -43.86
C ILE A 211 20.50 -9.34 -44.91
N PRO A 212 20.87 -9.46 -46.20
CA PRO A 212 19.92 -9.72 -47.27
C PRO A 212 19.11 -11.01 -47.06
N ALA A 213 19.70 -11.99 -46.34
CA ALA A 213 19.05 -13.25 -45.99
C ALA A 213 17.88 -13.10 -44.99
N LEU A 214 17.84 -12.04 -44.18
CA LEU A 214 16.76 -11.76 -43.22
C LEU A 214 15.82 -10.63 -43.71
N GLY A 215 16.06 -10.07 -44.90
CA GLY A 215 15.27 -8.94 -45.43
C GLY A 215 15.39 -7.65 -44.59
N THR A 216 16.44 -7.52 -43.77
CA THR A 216 16.63 -6.35 -42.90
C THR A 216 17.35 -5.22 -43.63
N ASN A 217 16.89 -3.98 -43.42
CA ASN A 217 17.50 -2.78 -43.98
C ASN A 217 18.63 -2.24 -43.09
N PHE A 218 19.46 -1.35 -43.64
CA PHE A 218 20.47 -0.62 -42.88
C PHE A 218 19.83 0.18 -41.74
N TYR A 219 20.28 -0.06 -40.51
CA TYR A 219 19.80 0.66 -39.33
C TYR A 219 20.97 1.39 -38.64
N PRO A 220 20.99 2.73 -38.63
CA PRO A 220 21.96 3.48 -37.86
C PRO A 220 21.61 3.41 -36.37
N VAL A 221 22.54 2.90 -35.56
CA VAL A 221 22.38 2.86 -34.10
C VAL A 221 23.03 4.10 -33.51
N HIS A 222 22.20 4.91 -32.86
CA HIS A 222 22.64 6.05 -32.08
C HIS A 222 22.71 5.66 -30.60
N VAL A 223 23.82 6.00 -29.94
CA VAL A 223 24.01 5.75 -28.51
C VAL A 223 24.32 7.07 -27.79
N PRO A 224 23.91 7.20 -26.52
CA PRO A 224 24.35 8.33 -25.69
C PRO A 224 25.86 8.31 -25.53
N ASP A 225 26.50 9.47 -25.60
CA ASP A 225 27.94 9.60 -25.36
C ASP A 225 28.25 9.43 -23.86
N ALA A 226 28.65 8.23 -23.46
CA ALA A 226 28.93 7.89 -22.06
C ALA A 226 30.15 8.63 -21.49
N PHE A 227 31.06 9.15 -22.32
CA PHE A 227 32.22 9.91 -21.83
C PHE A 227 31.81 11.29 -21.28
N LEU A 228 30.61 11.77 -21.63
CA LEU A 228 30.08 13.00 -21.06
C LEU A 228 29.84 12.88 -19.56
N PHE A 229 29.51 11.69 -19.02
CA PHE A 229 29.34 11.49 -17.57
C PHE A 229 30.60 11.82 -16.75
N VAL A 230 31.79 11.77 -17.36
CA VAL A 230 33.05 12.11 -16.68
C VAL A 230 33.37 13.61 -16.81
N THR A 231 32.72 14.29 -17.75
CA THR A 231 33.05 15.67 -18.10
C THR A 231 32.24 16.68 -17.27
N SER A 232 32.87 17.80 -16.89
CA SER A 232 32.18 18.90 -16.17
C SER A 232 30.99 19.48 -16.95
N SER A 233 31.01 19.41 -18.28
CA SER A 233 29.88 19.83 -19.14
C SER A 233 28.58 19.07 -18.87
N PHE A 234 28.66 17.83 -18.37
CA PHE A 234 27.47 17.06 -17.96
C PHE A 234 27.01 17.50 -16.58
N TRP A 235 27.93 17.58 -15.62
CA TRP A 235 27.62 17.85 -14.23
C TRP A 235 27.18 19.29 -13.96
N SER A 236 27.70 20.27 -14.71
CA SER A 236 27.34 21.69 -14.51
C SER A 236 25.82 21.94 -14.61
N PRO A 237 25.14 21.59 -15.72
CA PRO A 237 23.69 21.77 -15.81
C PRO A 237 22.91 20.83 -14.88
N VAL A 238 23.39 19.59 -14.66
CA VAL A 238 22.70 18.61 -13.80
C VAL A 238 22.73 19.03 -12.33
N ILE A 239 23.89 19.47 -11.82
CA ILE A 239 24.05 19.95 -10.45
C ILE A 239 23.27 21.25 -10.26
N LEU A 240 23.32 22.18 -11.22
CA LEU A 240 22.54 23.42 -11.16
C LEU A 240 21.04 23.10 -11.07
N TRP A 241 20.53 22.25 -11.95
CA TRP A 241 19.11 21.86 -11.94
C TRP A 241 18.73 21.11 -10.66
N THR A 242 19.52 20.14 -10.21
CA THR A 242 19.22 19.42 -8.95
C THR A 242 19.25 20.34 -7.73
N LEU A 243 20.22 21.26 -7.66
CA LEU A 243 20.34 22.20 -6.55
C LEU A 243 19.16 23.18 -6.51
N THR A 244 18.78 23.74 -7.66
CA THR A 244 17.72 24.75 -7.76
C THR A 244 16.31 24.17 -7.76
N SER A 245 16.09 23.00 -8.35
CA SER A 245 14.76 22.38 -8.49
C SER A 245 14.42 21.38 -7.39
N VAL A 246 15.42 20.83 -6.68
CA VAL A 246 15.21 19.77 -5.68
C VAL A 246 15.81 20.16 -4.33
N LEU A 247 17.13 20.40 -4.27
CA LEU A 247 17.84 20.53 -2.99
C LEU A 247 17.41 21.79 -2.22
N ILE A 248 17.51 22.97 -2.82
CA ILE A 248 17.13 24.21 -2.14
C ILE A 248 15.63 24.21 -1.78
N PRO A 249 14.69 23.90 -2.70
CA PRO A 249 13.28 23.84 -2.34
C PRO A 249 12.97 22.83 -1.23
N SER A 250 13.66 21.68 -1.19
CA SER A 250 13.51 20.70 -0.11
C SER A 250 14.04 21.19 1.23
N LEU A 251 15.15 21.93 1.24
CA LEU A 251 15.74 22.51 2.44
C LEU A 251 14.77 23.51 3.07
N PHE A 252 14.20 24.41 2.27
CA PHE A 252 13.21 25.36 2.76
C PHE A 252 11.90 24.69 3.17
N GLY A 253 11.43 23.69 2.42
CA GLY A 253 10.24 22.93 2.82
C GLY A 253 10.42 22.13 4.11
N TYR A 254 11.65 21.72 4.43
CA TYR A 254 11.97 21.07 5.71
C TYR A 254 11.93 22.05 6.89
N PHE A 255 12.54 23.23 6.74
CA PHE A 255 12.60 24.22 7.82
C PHE A 255 11.29 25.00 8.02
N TYR A 256 10.61 25.34 6.93
CA TYR A 256 9.35 26.07 6.96
C TYR A 256 8.18 25.10 6.72
N ASN A 257 7.85 24.31 7.74
CA ASN A 257 6.78 23.33 7.65
C ASN A 257 5.43 23.89 8.15
N LEU A 258 4.64 24.48 7.26
CA LEU A 258 3.33 25.05 7.58
C LEU A 258 2.30 23.95 7.84
N SER A 259 2.40 22.86 7.08
CA SER A 259 1.53 21.70 7.20
C SER A 259 1.60 21.05 8.60
N ALA A 260 2.80 20.88 9.17
CA ALA A 260 2.98 20.34 10.52
C ALA A 260 2.51 21.30 11.63
N ALA A 261 2.72 22.61 11.47
CA ALA A 261 2.30 23.60 12.45
C ALA A 261 0.77 23.72 12.56
N SER A 262 0.03 23.46 11.47
CA SER A 262 -1.43 23.62 11.39
C SER A 262 -2.23 22.52 12.08
N HIS A 263 -1.64 21.37 12.40
CA HIS A 263 -2.31 20.21 12.99
C HIS A 263 -1.79 19.91 14.41
N PRO A 264 -2.28 20.60 15.45
CA PRO A 264 -2.04 20.18 16.81
C PRO A 264 -2.71 18.81 17.03
N GLN A 265 -1.90 17.76 17.15
CA GLN A 265 -2.38 16.40 17.44
C GLN A 265 -3.26 16.43 18.70
N PRO A 266 -4.55 16.06 18.63
CA PRO A 266 -5.35 15.88 19.83
C PRO A 266 -4.73 14.73 20.63
N ARG A 267 -4.22 15.05 21.82
CA ARG A 267 -3.65 14.08 22.78
C ARG A 267 -4.60 12.87 22.90
N GLY A 268 -4.21 11.74 22.33
CA GLY A 268 -4.91 10.46 22.52
C GLY A 268 -5.53 9.82 21.28
N ARG A 269 -5.55 10.45 20.10
CA ARG A 269 -6.01 9.80 18.86
C ARG A 269 -4.86 9.70 17.86
N ARG A 270 -4.39 8.48 17.57
CA ARG A 270 -3.48 8.22 16.44
C ARG A 270 -4.22 8.57 15.15
N SER A 271 -4.13 9.82 14.73
CA SER A 271 -4.54 10.24 13.40
C SER A 271 -3.54 9.64 12.41
N SER A 272 -4.01 8.82 11.48
CA SER A 272 -3.21 8.26 10.38
C SER A 272 -2.95 9.30 9.29
N THR A 273 -2.84 10.57 9.65
CA THR A 273 -2.48 11.65 8.74
C THR A 273 -1.02 11.46 8.37
N VAL A 274 -0.75 11.22 7.08
CA VAL A 274 0.60 11.18 6.54
C VAL A 274 1.30 12.49 6.90
N GLU A 275 2.25 12.40 7.81
CA GLU A 275 3.07 13.53 8.24
C GLU A 275 4.13 13.77 7.16
N TYR A 276 4.13 14.96 6.58
CA TYR A 276 5.14 15.34 5.59
C TYR A 276 6.35 15.94 6.31
N ASN A 277 7.50 15.28 6.19
CA ASN A 277 8.77 15.81 6.71
C ASN A 277 9.19 17.12 6.00
N VAL A 278 8.83 17.24 4.72
CA VAL A 278 9.08 18.41 3.88
C VAL A 278 7.73 18.93 3.41
N ASP A 279 7.44 20.19 3.69
CA ASP A 279 6.16 20.80 3.30
C ASP A 279 6.06 20.96 1.78
N PRO A 280 5.13 20.25 1.11
CA PRO A 280 5.03 20.27 -0.34
C PRO A 280 4.63 21.64 -0.90
N LEU A 281 3.89 22.44 -0.13
CA LEU A 281 3.48 23.78 -0.55
C LEU A 281 4.67 24.73 -0.57
N VAL A 282 5.44 24.79 0.50
CA VAL A 282 6.64 25.62 0.56
C VAL A 282 7.67 25.18 -0.47
N PHE A 283 7.84 23.86 -0.67
CA PHE A 283 8.68 23.33 -1.74
C PHE A 283 8.30 23.93 -3.10
N SER A 284 7.01 23.92 -3.46
CA SER A 284 6.55 24.44 -4.76
C SER A 284 6.77 25.95 -4.91
N ILE A 285 6.52 26.73 -3.86
CA ILE A 285 6.71 28.20 -3.86
C ILE A 285 8.19 28.54 -4.03
N VAL A 286 9.06 27.88 -3.26
CA VAL A 286 10.50 28.13 -3.30
C VAL A 286 11.08 27.70 -4.64
N LYS A 287 10.65 26.54 -5.17
CA LYS A 287 11.02 26.09 -6.52
C LYS A 287 10.62 27.13 -7.57
N ALA A 288 9.39 27.65 -7.51
CA ALA A 288 8.92 28.68 -8.43
C ALA A 288 9.78 29.95 -8.35
N LEU A 289 10.03 30.46 -7.15
CA LEU A 289 10.82 31.67 -6.94
C LEU A 289 12.26 31.50 -7.45
N ILE A 290 12.93 30.42 -7.06
CA ILE A 290 14.32 30.17 -7.48
C ILE A 290 14.39 29.94 -8.98
N SER A 291 13.45 29.19 -9.56
CA SER A 291 13.43 28.97 -11.00
C SER A 291 13.25 30.27 -11.78
N PHE A 292 12.43 31.20 -11.28
CA PHE A 292 12.26 32.52 -11.88
C PHE A 292 13.53 33.37 -11.78
N VAL A 293 14.20 33.37 -10.62
CA VAL A 293 15.43 34.14 -10.41
C VAL A 293 16.61 33.57 -11.19
N VAL A 294 16.82 32.25 -11.15
CA VAL A 294 17.96 31.60 -11.82
C VAL A 294 17.74 31.51 -13.33
N TYR A 295 16.59 31.00 -13.78
CA TYR A 295 16.35 30.72 -15.19
C TYR A 295 15.69 31.88 -15.94
N GLY A 296 14.81 32.63 -15.28
CA GLY A 296 14.14 33.79 -15.87
C GLY A 296 15.00 35.05 -15.88
N GLN A 297 15.62 35.38 -14.74
CA GLN A 297 16.48 36.57 -14.61
C GLN A 297 17.97 36.30 -14.90
N LYS A 298 18.34 35.04 -15.17
CA LYS A 298 19.75 34.60 -15.36
C LYS A 298 20.68 35.03 -14.22
N ALA A 299 20.19 35.01 -12.98
CA ALA A 299 21.00 35.42 -11.84
C ALA A 299 22.17 34.44 -11.61
N THR A 300 23.41 34.93 -11.74
CA THR A 300 24.64 34.12 -11.62
C THR A 300 25.21 34.06 -10.20
N PHE A 301 24.54 34.68 -9.22
CA PHE A 301 24.92 34.72 -7.79
C PHE A 301 26.42 34.94 -7.57
N GLY A 302 26.97 36.02 -8.13
CA GLY A 302 28.39 36.36 -7.97
C GLY A 302 29.36 35.46 -8.75
N GLY A 303 28.89 34.76 -9.79
CA GLY A 303 29.70 33.92 -10.67
C GLY A 303 29.76 32.45 -10.28
N TRP A 304 29.00 32.03 -9.27
CA TRP A 304 28.93 30.63 -8.84
C TRP A 304 28.15 29.76 -9.83
N ILE A 305 27.27 30.39 -10.61
CA ILE A 305 26.45 29.74 -11.62
C ILE A 305 26.93 30.16 -13.00
N ASN A 306 27.19 29.17 -13.84
CA ASN A 306 27.61 29.38 -15.22
C ASN A 306 26.41 29.70 -16.12
N GLU A 307 26.44 30.86 -16.77
CA GLU A 307 25.38 31.32 -17.67
C GLU A 307 25.15 30.34 -18.85
N ASN A 308 26.21 29.73 -19.37
CA ASN A 308 26.09 28.71 -20.41
C ASN A 308 25.29 27.48 -19.95
N SER A 309 25.30 27.16 -18.66
CA SER A 309 24.50 26.07 -18.11
C SER A 309 23.03 26.46 -17.95
N ILE A 310 22.76 27.72 -17.58
CA ILE A 310 21.40 28.26 -17.54
C ILE A 310 20.76 28.19 -18.93
N ASP A 311 21.48 28.64 -19.96
CA ASP A 311 20.95 28.70 -21.32
C ASP A 311 20.69 27.31 -21.90
N ARG A 312 21.57 26.35 -21.63
CA ARG A 312 21.35 24.94 -21.99
C ARG A 312 20.14 24.35 -21.29
N ILE A 313 19.98 24.60 -20.00
CA ILE A 313 18.81 24.12 -19.25
C ILE A 313 17.53 24.73 -19.80
N ASN A 314 17.50 26.05 -20.06
CA ASN A 314 16.36 26.73 -20.65
C ASN A 314 16.00 26.19 -22.03
N GLY A 315 16.99 25.92 -22.89
CA GLY A 315 16.77 25.32 -24.21
C GLY A 315 16.26 23.88 -24.15
N ALA A 316 16.62 23.13 -23.11
CA ALA A 316 16.24 21.72 -22.93
C ALA A 316 14.85 21.53 -22.32
N LEU A 317 14.41 22.48 -21.49
CA LEU A 317 13.15 22.36 -20.75
C LEU A 317 11.94 22.65 -21.64
N TYR A 318 10.89 21.87 -21.44
CA TYR A 318 9.64 22.07 -22.15
C TYR A 318 9.01 23.42 -21.78
N GLY A 319 9.04 24.38 -22.71
CA GLY A 319 8.56 25.75 -22.45
C GLY A 319 9.51 26.59 -21.59
N GLU A 320 10.82 26.30 -21.60
CA GLU A 320 11.87 27.04 -20.89
C GLU A 320 11.58 27.15 -19.38
N TRP A 321 11.95 28.28 -18.76
CA TRP A 321 11.65 28.62 -17.36
C TRP A 321 10.14 28.64 -17.05
N LYS A 322 9.29 28.94 -18.04
CA LYS A 322 7.83 28.94 -17.86
C LYS A 322 7.30 27.54 -17.60
N GLY A 323 7.92 26.53 -18.23
CA GLY A 323 7.64 25.12 -17.97
C GLY A 323 7.82 24.74 -16.51
N ILE A 324 8.98 25.09 -15.93
CA ILE A 324 9.24 24.84 -14.50
C ILE A 324 8.22 25.55 -13.62
N LEU A 325 7.87 26.80 -13.92
CA LEU A 325 6.86 27.53 -13.16
C LEU A 325 5.48 26.88 -13.24
N THR A 326 5.08 26.39 -14.41
CA THR A 326 3.82 25.65 -14.54
C THR A 326 3.84 24.35 -13.74
N GLY A 327 4.96 23.60 -13.78
CA GLY A 327 5.14 22.41 -12.95
C GLY A 327 5.07 22.73 -11.46
N ALA A 328 5.75 23.79 -11.01
CA ALA A 328 5.69 24.27 -9.64
C ALA A 328 4.26 24.69 -9.24
N ALA A 329 3.54 25.43 -10.10
CA ALA A 329 2.16 25.83 -9.85
C ALA A 329 1.22 24.63 -9.72
N ILE A 330 1.34 23.62 -10.59
CA ILE A 330 0.55 22.37 -10.50
C ILE A 330 0.83 21.68 -9.17
N THR A 331 2.09 21.52 -8.80
CA THR A 331 2.44 20.85 -7.54
C THR A 331 2.00 21.64 -6.31
N GLY A 332 2.05 22.97 -6.36
CA GLY A 332 1.52 23.85 -5.32
C GLY A 332 0.01 23.73 -5.18
N LEU A 333 -0.74 23.72 -6.28
CA LEU A 333 -2.19 23.52 -6.28
C LEU A 333 -2.58 22.15 -5.72
N VAL A 334 -1.87 21.08 -6.11
CA VAL A 334 -2.10 19.72 -5.59
C VAL A 334 -1.81 19.66 -4.08
N SER A 335 -0.73 20.30 -3.63
CA SER A 335 -0.41 20.37 -2.20
C SER A 335 -1.47 21.13 -1.39
N LEU A 336 -2.00 22.23 -1.95
CA LEU A 336 -3.06 23.01 -1.33
C LEU A 336 -4.37 22.22 -1.29
N TYR A 337 -4.71 21.52 -2.37
CA TYR A 337 -5.88 20.66 -2.44
C TYR A 337 -5.83 19.54 -1.39
N ASP A 338 -4.69 18.86 -1.26
CA ASP A 338 -4.48 17.84 -0.22
C ASP A 338 -4.59 18.44 1.20
N ALA A 339 -4.04 19.63 1.43
CA ALA A 339 -4.15 20.32 2.72
C ALA A 339 -5.61 20.73 3.05
N VAL A 340 -6.39 21.15 2.06
CA VAL A 340 -7.81 21.51 2.22
C VAL A 340 -8.66 20.26 2.48
N LEU A 341 -8.43 19.16 1.77
CA LEU A 341 -9.17 17.90 1.99
C LEU A 341 -8.94 17.29 3.36
N LYS A 342 -7.79 17.55 3.98
CA LYS A 342 -7.45 17.05 5.32
C LYS A 342 -8.09 17.86 6.44
N LYS A 343 -8.68 19.03 6.14
CA LYS A 343 -9.29 19.95 7.11
C LYS A 343 -10.77 19.65 7.32
#